data_AF-A0A7S1K7I2-F1
#
_entry.id   AF-A0A7S1K7I2-F1
#
_cell.length_a   1.000
_cell.length_b   1.000
_cell.length_c   1.000
_cell.angle_alpha   90.00
_cell.angle_beta   90.00
_cell.angle_gamma   90.00
#
_symmetry.space_group_name_H-M   'P 1'
#
loop_
_entity.id
_entity.type
_entity.pdbx_description
1 polymer ?
#
loop_
_entity_poly.entity_id
_entity_poly.type
_entity_poly.pdbx_seq_one_letter_code
_entity_poly.pdbx_strand_id
1 'polypeptide(L)'
;ERNGAEPGEGDLVLFDVSKKEAAVPQTNFKKMIRKLRTEVQCGINKEPLTAERLREAKLVVFAGPREPFSGEEFEAMKEYIDAGGSILIMIGQGGEARYPTNV
;
A
#
# COMPACT_ATOMS: atom_id res chain seq x y z
N GLU A 1 -14.82 28.30 1.74
CA GLU A 1 -13.44 28.83 1.58
C GLU A 1 -12.50 27.82 2.23
N ARG A 2 -11.62 27.15 1.47
CA ARG A 2 -10.59 26.28 2.06
C ARG A 2 -9.38 27.18 2.31
N ASN A 3 -9.17 27.52 3.58
CA ASN A 3 -7.97 28.20 4.04
C ASN A 3 -6.73 27.44 3.60
N GLY A 4 -5.73 28.19 3.14
CA GLY A 4 -4.42 27.69 2.73
C GLY A 4 -3.74 26.93 3.84
N ALA A 5 -3.83 25.61 3.79
CA ALA A 5 -2.76 24.78 4.26
C ALA A 5 -1.62 24.94 3.25
N GLU A 6 -0.48 25.47 3.70
CA GLU A 6 0.84 25.04 3.20
C GLU A 6 0.78 23.51 2.96
N PRO A 7 1.46 22.92 1.96
CA PRO A 7 1.49 21.47 1.81
C PRO A 7 2.20 20.86 3.02
N GLY A 8 1.51 20.75 4.15
CA GLY A 8 1.93 20.02 5.31
C GLY A 8 2.08 18.60 4.83
N GLU A 9 3.31 18.09 4.89
CA GLU A 9 3.64 16.67 4.97
C GLU A 9 2.53 15.76 4.43
N GLY A 10 2.31 15.83 3.10
CA GLY A 10 1.06 15.38 2.52
C GLY A 10 0.84 13.89 2.76
N ASP A 11 -0.37 13.52 3.16
CA ASP A 11 -0.79 12.14 3.45
C ASP A 11 -0.17 11.15 2.45
N LEU A 12 0.74 10.31 2.92
CA LEU A 12 1.43 9.36 2.07
C LEU A 12 0.55 8.14 1.81
N VAL A 13 0.29 7.86 0.53
CA VAL A 13 -0.20 6.57 0.06
C VAL A 13 0.98 5.71 -0.38
N LEU A 14 1.22 4.60 0.30
CA LEU A 14 2.32 3.70 0.03
C LEU A 14 1.82 2.51 -0.78
N PHE A 15 2.36 2.33 -1.99
CA PHE A 15 2.07 1.16 -2.82
C PHE A 15 3.13 0.10 -2.57
N ASP A 16 2.72 -1.08 -2.11
CA ASP A 16 3.64 -2.21 -1.97
C ASP A 16 3.86 -2.91 -3.31
N VAL A 17 5.11 -3.28 -3.57
CA VAL A 17 5.51 -4.15 -4.69
C VAL A 17 6.46 -5.27 -4.22
N SER A 18 6.55 -5.52 -2.91
CA SER A 18 7.49 -6.48 -2.31
C SER A 18 7.05 -7.93 -2.52
N LYS A 19 5.76 -8.18 -2.77
CA LYS A 19 5.18 -9.52 -2.97
C LYS A 19 4.81 -9.79 -4.43
N LYS A 20 5.53 -9.17 -5.36
CA LYS A 20 5.31 -9.32 -6.82
C LYS A 20 3.87 -9.00 -7.23
N GLU A 21 3.35 -7.91 -6.67
CA GLU A 21 2.02 -7.37 -6.91
C GLU A 21 1.72 -7.31 -8.41
N ALA A 22 0.55 -7.81 -8.78
CA ALA A 22 0.10 -7.81 -10.16
C ALA A 22 -0.06 -6.40 -10.73
N ALA A 23 -0.45 -5.43 -9.88
CA ALA A 23 -0.62 -4.06 -10.28
C ALA A 23 0.45 -3.13 -9.69
N VAL A 24 1.43 -2.79 -10.52
CA VAL A 24 2.56 -1.94 -10.15
C VAL A 24 2.25 -0.51 -10.57
N PRO A 25 2.51 0.49 -9.70
CA PRO A 25 2.26 1.90 -9.98
C PRO A 25 2.74 2.43 -11.33
N GLN A 26 3.87 1.90 -11.80
CA GLN A 26 4.58 2.37 -12.97
C GLN A 26 4.01 1.78 -14.28
N THR A 27 3.26 0.69 -14.22
CA THR A 27 2.84 -0.07 -15.40
C THR A 27 1.34 0.05 -15.65
N ASN A 28 0.51 -0.69 -14.91
CA ASN A 28 -0.91 -0.89 -15.15
C ASN A 28 -1.83 0.04 -14.31
N PHE A 29 -1.29 0.77 -13.32
CA PHE A 29 -2.02 1.78 -12.55
C PHE A 29 -1.63 3.24 -12.83
N LYS A 30 -0.90 3.49 -13.93
CA LYS A 30 -0.35 4.80 -14.26
C LYS A 30 -1.38 5.95 -14.26
N LYS A 31 -2.59 5.72 -14.79
CA LYS A 31 -3.65 6.76 -14.83
C LYS A 31 -4.22 7.06 -13.45
N MET A 32 -4.54 6.03 -12.67
CA MET A 32 -5.05 6.17 -11.31
C MET A 32 -4.06 6.92 -10.44
N ILE A 33 -2.78 6.53 -10.49
CA ILE A 33 -1.74 7.14 -9.67
C ILE A 33 -1.41 8.55 -10.10
N ARG A 34 -1.45 8.85 -11.42
CA ARG A 34 -1.33 10.24 -11.89
C ARG A 34 -2.42 11.14 -11.31
N LYS A 35 -3.66 10.65 -11.23
CA LYS A 35 -4.76 11.38 -10.61
C LYS A 35 -4.58 11.47 -9.09
N LEU A 36 -4.20 10.39 -8.43
CA LEU A 36 -4.00 10.38 -6.98
C LEU A 36 -2.88 11.34 -6.54
N ARG A 37 -1.78 11.41 -7.32
CA ARG A 37 -0.65 12.33 -7.08
C ARG A 37 -1.00 13.81 -7.17
N THR A 38 -2.19 14.18 -7.67
CA THR A 38 -2.62 15.59 -7.63
C THR A 38 -3.16 16.01 -6.26
N GLU A 39 -3.45 15.04 -5.39
CA GLU A 39 -4.09 15.28 -4.08
C GLU A 39 -3.24 14.79 -2.91
N VAL A 40 -2.45 13.72 -3.09
CA VAL A 40 -1.67 13.09 -2.02
C VAL A 40 -0.27 12.70 -2.47
N GLN A 41 0.64 12.50 -1.52
CA GLN A 41 1.95 11.93 -1.81
C GLN A 41 1.81 10.43 -2.10
N CYS A 42 2.64 9.90 -3.01
CA CYS A 42 2.60 8.49 -3.37
C CYS A 42 4.00 7.88 -3.37
N GLY A 43 4.23 6.93 -2.47
CA GLY A 43 5.46 6.18 -2.31
C GLY A 43 5.36 4.77 -2.89
N ILE A 44 6.51 4.10 -3.00
CA ILE A 44 6.58 2.68 -3.35
C ILE A 44 7.41 1.99 -2.27
N ASN A 45 6.93 0.86 -1.77
CA ASN A 45 7.72 -0.05 -0.97
C ASN A 45 8.16 -1.26 -1.79
N LYS A 46 9.44 -1.60 -1.75
CA LYS A 46 10.03 -2.76 -2.46
C LYS A 46 10.65 -3.77 -1.52
N GLU A 47 10.87 -3.38 -0.27
CA GLU A 47 11.51 -4.17 0.76
C GLU A 47 10.45 -4.90 1.60
N PRO A 48 10.81 -5.93 2.38
CA PRO A 48 9.88 -6.54 3.33
C PRO A 48 9.22 -5.51 4.25
N LEU A 49 7.96 -5.76 4.63
CA LEU A 49 7.20 -4.81 5.45
C LEU A 49 7.78 -4.70 6.86
N THR A 50 7.95 -3.47 7.33
CA THR A 50 8.29 -3.16 8.73
C THR A 50 7.30 -2.15 9.29
N ALA A 51 7.08 -2.17 10.60
CA ALA A 51 6.18 -1.24 11.26
C ALA A 51 6.62 0.22 11.04
N GLU A 52 7.94 0.48 11.05
CA GLU A 52 8.51 1.81 10.79
C GLU A 52 8.12 2.31 9.40
N ARG A 53 8.26 1.44 8.38
CA ARG A 53 7.94 1.81 7.00
C ARG A 53 6.46 2.05 6.81
N LEU A 54 5.60 1.25 7.45
CA LEU A 54 4.15 1.40 7.35
C LEU A 54 3.66 2.68 8.05
N ARG A 55 4.24 3.07 9.20
CA ARG A 55 3.87 4.27 9.96
C ARG A 55 4.08 5.58 9.21
N GLU A 56 4.96 5.61 8.20
CA GLU A 56 5.13 6.77 7.33
C GLU A 56 3.90 7.05 6.46
N ALA A 57 3.01 6.07 6.27
CA ALA A 57 1.88 6.12 5.35
C ALA A 57 0.53 6.18 6.07
N LYS A 58 -0.41 6.98 5.53
CA LYS A 58 -1.81 6.94 5.98
C LYS A 58 -2.59 5.79 5.36
N LEU A 59 -2.19 5.37 4.16
CA LEU A 59 -2.79 4.25 3.44
C LEU A 59 -1.69 3.40 2.82
N VAL A 60 -1.76 2.09 3.04
CA VAL A 60 -0.91 1.11 2.37
C VAL A 60 -1.76 0.29 1.40
N VAL A 61 -1.29 0.14 0.17
CA VAL A 61 -2.02 -0.52 -0.92
C VAL A 61 -1.26 -1.76 -1.39
N PHE A 62 -1.89 -2.93 -1.24
CA PHE A 62 -1.43 -4.21 -1.77
C PHE A 62 -2.26 -4.58 -2.99
N ALA A 63 -1.64 -4.42 -4.16
CA ALA A 63 -2.36 -4.46 -5.43
C ALA A 63 -2.20 -5.82 -6.14
N GLY A 64 -2.80 -6.85 -5.55
CA GLY A 64 -2.76 -8.22 -6.05
C GLY A 64 -1.44 -8.93 -5.73
N PRO A 65 -1.08 -9.08 -4.44
CA PRO A 65 0.13 -9.79 -4.02
C PRO A 65 0.15 -11.22 -4.57
N ARG A 66 1.34 -11.70 -4.92
CA ARG A 66 1.59 -13.01 -5.56
C ARG A 66 2.62 -13.85 -4.81
N GLU A 67 2.93 -13.44 -3.59
CA GLU A 67 3.78 -14.17 -2.67
C GLU A 67 3.15 -14.10 -1.26
N PRO A 68 3.45 -15.08 -0.40
CA PRO A 68 2.99 -15.05 0.98
C PRO A 68 3.72 -13.97 1.80
N PHE A 69 2.98 -13.37 2.73
CA PHE A 69 3.54 -12.57 3.80
C PHE A 69 4.07 -13.47 4.91
N SER A 70 5.20 -13.08 5.51
CA SER A 70 5.78 -13.73 6.69
C SER A 70 4.96 -13.38 7.94
N GLY A 71 5.19 -14.10 9.03
CA GLY A 71 4.60 -13.77 10.32
C GLY A 71 5.00 -12.38 10.83
N GLU A 72 6.24 -11.97 10.57
CA GLU A 72 6.77 -10.64 10.94
C GLU A 72 6.05 -9.53 10.17
N GLU A 73 5.77 -9.75 8.88
CA GLU A 73 5.04 -8.78 8.05
C GLU A 73 3.58 -8.67 8.48
N PHE A 74 2.94 -9.76 8.90
CA PHE A 74 1.60 -9.70 9.50
C PHE A 74 1.58 -8.95 10.82
N GLU A 75 2.58 -9.15 11.67
CA GLU A 75 2.69 -8.41 12.92
C GLU A 75 2.86 -6.91 12.66
N ALA A 76 3.72 -6.55 11.70
CA ALA A 76 3.90 -5.16 11.27
C ALA A 76 2.59 -4.54 10.73
N MET A 77 1.83 -5.27 9.91
CA MET A 77 0.53 -4.82 9.40
C MET A 77 -0.50 -4.64 10.53
N LYS A 78 -0.49 -5.54 11.51
CA LYS A 78 -1.39 -5.47 12.66
C LYS A 78 -1.06 -4.27 13.54
N GLU A 79 0.20 -4.08 13.91
CA GLU A 79 0.66 -2.89 14.66
C GLU A 79 0.27 -1.60 13.94
N TYR A 80 0.40 -1.58 12.62
CA TYR A 80 0.03 -0.43 11.80
C TYR A 80 -1.47 -0.14 11.86
N ILE A 81 -2.34 -1.15 11.73
CA ILE A 81 -3.80 -1.00 11.84
C ILE A 81 -4.19 -0.54 13.25
N ASP A 82 -3.60 -1.16 14.29
CA ASP A 82 -3.88 -0.83 15.69
C ASP A 82 -3.49 0.62 16.04
N ALA A 83 -2.48 1.16 15.34
CA ALA A 83 -2.08 2.57 15.43
C ALA A 83 -2.97 3.54 14.62
N GLY A 84 -4.02 3.05 13.95
CA GLY A 84 -4.95 3.85 13.14
C GLY A 84 -4.59 3.95 11.65
N GLY A 85 -3.62 3.17 11.19
CA GLY A 85 -3.28 3.03 9.79
C GLY A 85 -4.40 2.40 8.96
N SER A 86 -4.42 2.68 7.66
CA SER A 86 -5.41 2.10 6.73
C SER A 86 -4.72 1.20 5.71
N ILE A 87 -5.32 0.03 5.44
CA ILE A 87 -4.83 -0.90 4.42
C ILE A 87 -5.92 -1.13 3.36
N LEU A 88 -5.51 -1.12 2.10
CA LEU A 88 -6.31 -1.57 0.95
C LEU A 88 -5.64 -2.79 0.32
N ILE A 89 -6.31 -3.94 0.37
CA ILE A 89 -5.88 -5.15 -0.32
C ILE A 89 -6.84 -5.41 -1.49
N MET A 90 -6.28 -5.61 -2.68
CA MET A 90 -7.01 -5.99 -3.88
C MET A 90 -6.57 -7.37 -4.34
N ILE A 91 -7.52 -8.29 -4.55
CA ILE A 91 -7.23 -9.67 -4.97
C ILE A 91 -7.99 -9.96 -6.25
N GLY A 92 -7.37 -10.77 -7.12
CA GLY A 92 -8.00 -11.20 -8.37
C GLY A 92 -9.06 -12.27 -8.16
N GLN A 93 -9.83 -12.54 -9.21
CA GLN A 93 -10.79 -13.64 -9.20
C GLN A 93 -10.10 -15.01 -9.00
N GLY A 94 -10.62 -15.79 -8.07
CA GLY A 94 -10.09 -17.10 -7.70
C GLY A 94 -9.31 -17.10 -6.38
N GLY A 95 -9.06 -15.92 -5.78
CA GLY A 95 -8.48 -15.78 -4.44
C GLY A 95 -7.16 -16.52 -4.27
N GLU A 96 -6.88 -16.95 -3.04
CA GLU A 96 -5.70 -17.74 -2.67
C GLU A 96 -5.58 -19.07 -3.44
N ALA A 97 -6.70 -19.68 -3.85
CA ALA A 97 -6.68 -20.93 -4.63
C ALA A 97 -6.02 -20.76 -6.01
N ARG A 98 -6.02 -19.53 -6.54
CA ARG A 98 -5.42 -19.21 -7.85
C ARG A 98 -4.10 -18.45 -7.74
N TYR A 99 -3.92 -17.70 -6.67
CA TYR A 99 -2.76 -16.82 -6.49
C TYR A 99 -1.97 -17.24 -5.25
N PRO A 100 -0.65 -17.46 -5.37
CA PRO A 100 0.15 -17.97 -4.26
C PRO A 100 0.44 -16.86 -3.23
N THR A 101 -0.60 -16.45 -2.50
CA THR A 101 -0.57 -15.49 -1.39
C THR A 101 -1.42 -16.02 -0.23
N ASN A 102 -1.40 -15.33 0.91
CA ASN A 102 -2.08 -15.71 2.15
C ASN A 102 -2.96 -14.58 2.69
N VAL A 103 -3.56 -13.83 1.75
CA VAL A 103 -4.54 -12.75 1.99
C VAL A 103 -5.65 -12.80 0.96
#